data_AF-A0A9Q5CB29-F1
#
_entry.id   AF-A0A9Q5CB29-F1
#
_cell.length_a   1.000
_cell.length_b   1.000
_cell.length_c   1.000
_cell.angle_alpha   90.00
_cell.angle_beta   90.00
_cell.angle_gamma   90.00
#
_symmetry.space_group_name_H-M   'P 1'
#
loop_
_entity.id
_entity.type
_entity.pdbx_description
1 polymer ?
#
loop_
_entity_poly.entity_id
_entity_poly.type
_entity_poly.pdbx_seq_one_letter_code
_entity_poly.pdbx_strand_id
1 'polypeptide(L)'
;MVRLSLWEASPPTQEALNSQQPFCIDTLKFTQWLQWILIPRLEALLKTNIPVPDSSAIHPYAEEALKSRKENTHLIAQIQQLDRALSGDSNG
;
A
#
# COMPACT_ATOMS: atom_id res chain seq x y z
N MET A 1 -20.07 -0.56 8.98
CA MET A 1 -18.67 -0.28 8.57
C MET A 1 -17.78 -1.36 9.16
N VAL A 2 -17.32 -2.33 8.36
CA VAL A 2 -16.40 -3.38 8.83
C VAL A 2 -15.01 -2.74 8.92
N ARG A 3 -14.57 -2.39 10.14
CA ARG A 3 -13.15 -2.14 10.39
C ARG A 3 -12.47 -3.51 10.41
N LEU A 4 -11.77 -3.83 9.33
CA LEU A 4 -10.74 -4.85 9.37
C LEU A 4 -9.70 -4.35 10.39
N SER A 5 -9.59 -5.01 11.55
CA SER A 5 -8.56 -4.73 12.58
C SER A 5 -7.17 -5.17 12.11
N LEU A 6 -6.79 -4.74 10.91
CA LEU A 6 -5.53 -5.03 10.25
C LEU A 6 -4.48 -3.95 10.51
N TRP A 7 -4.91 -2.77 10.95
CA TRP A 7 -4.02 -1.69 11.36
C TRP A 7 -3.50 -1.93 12.76
N GLU A 8 -2.18 -1.99 12.86
CA GLU A 8 -1.51 -2.10 14.14
C GLU A 8 -1.41 -0.74 14.81
N ALA A 9 -1.70 -0.70 16.10
CA ALA A 9 -1.61 0.51 16.91
C ALA A 9 -0.16 0.99 17.12
N SER A 10 0.82 0.09 16.97
CA SER A 10 2.24 0.41 17.10
C SER A 10 2.94 0.33 15.75
N PRO A 11 3.84 1.29 15.44
CA PRO A 11 4.68 1.21 14.26
C PRO A 11 5.71 0.07 14.37
N PRO A 12 6.06 -0.58 13.26
CA PRO A 12 7.20 -1.48 13.20
C PRO A 12 8.51 -0.70 13.39
N THR A 13 9.61 -1.42 13.55
CA THR A 13 10.94 -0.81 13.71
C THR A 13 11.33 0.01 12.48
N GLN A 14 12.06 1.10 12.72
CA GLN A 14 12.58 1.98 11.66
C GLN A 14 13.45 1.22 10.65
N GLU A 15 14.18 0.20 11.13
CA GLU A 15 14.98 -0.70 10.28
C GLU A 15 14.11 -1.51 9.31
N ALA A 16 12.94 -1.99 9.76
CA ALA A 16 11.99 -2.68 8.90
C ALA A 16 11.34 -1.72 7.89
N LEU A 17 11.03 -0.49 8.31
CA LEU A 17 10.52 0.56 7.42
C LEU A 17 11.56 1.01 6.37
N ASN A 18 12.85 0.91 6.68
CA ASN A 18 13.96 1.24 5.79
C ASN A 18 14.58 0.00 5.13
N SER A 19 13.83 -1.09 4.99
CA SER A 19 14.31 -2.30 4.31
C SER A 19 14.71 -1.98 2.86
N GLN A 20 15.85 -2.52 2.43
CA GLN A 20 16.36 -2.35 1.07
C GLN A 20 15.54 -3.13 0.02
N GLN A 21 14.71 -4.08 0.45
CA GLN A 21 13.85 -4.83 -0.45
C GLN A 21 12.66 -3.99 -0.92
N PRO A 22 12.21 -4.15 -2.18
CA PRO A 22 11.03 -3.46 -2.67
C PRO A 22 9.83 -3.77 -1.77
N PHE A 23 9.02 -2.78 -1.42
CA PHE A 23 7.85 -2.92 -0.53
C PHE A 23 8.13 -3.47 0.88
N CYS A 24 9.41 -3.53 1.29
CA CYS A 24 9.84 -4.08 2.59
C CYS A 24 9.29 -5.50 2.85
N ILE A 25 9.11 -6.30 1.80
CA ILE A 25 8.45 -7.63 1.84
C ILE A 25 9.10 -8.63 2.80
N ASP A 26 10.37 -8.45 3.11
CA ASP A 26 11.17 -9.32 3.98
C ASP A 26 10.93 -9.00 5.47
N THR A 27 10.68 -7.73 5.78
CA THR A 27 10.66 -7.22 7.16
C THR A 27 9.28 -6.79 7.64
N LEU A 28 8.35 -6.48 6.72
CA LEU A 28 7.02 -5.96 7.03
C LEU A 28 5.93 -6.82 6.41
N LYS A 29 4.81 -6.91 7.14
CA LYS A 29 3.56 -7.40 6.56
C LYS A 29 2.99 -6.37 5.60
N PHE A 30 2.28 -6.82 4.57
CA PHE A 30 1.59 -5.96 3.61
C PHE A 30 0.75 -4.85 4.28
N THR A 31 0.00 -5.18 5.34
CA THR A 31 -0.83 -4.20 6.08
C THR A 31 -0.03 -3.15 6.84
N GLN A 32 1.15 -3.51 7.35
CA GLN A 32 2.06 -2.57 8.02
C GLN A 32 2.70 -1.63 7.00
N TRP A 33 3.18 -2.18 5.88
CA TRP A 33 3.70 -1.39 4.77
C TRP A 33 2.64 -0.42 4.23
N LEU A 34 1.38 -0.88 4.11
CA LEU A 34 0.27 -0.04 3.67
C LEU A 34 0.08 1.19 4.58
N GLN A 35 0.00 0.99 5.90
CA GLN A 35 -0.31 2.09 6.81
C GLN A 35 0.87 3.04 7.03
N TRP A 36 2.10 2.53 7.07
CA TRP A 36 3.28 3.30 7.48
C TRP A 36 4.15 3.78 6.32
N ILE A 37 4.08 3.14 5.15
CA ILE A 37 4.83 3.56 3.96
C ILE A 37 3.88 4.15 2.92
N LEU A 38 2.83 3.41 2.55
CA LEU A 38 1.97 3.84 1.44
C LEU A 38 1.16 5.10 1.80
N ILE A 39 0.43 5.13 2.92
CA ILE A 39 -0.37 6.30 3.32
C ILE A 39 0.45 7.60 3.37
N PRO A 40 1.57 7.70 4.13
CA PRO A 40 2.33 8.95 4.17
C PRO A 40 3.00 9.28 2.84
N ARG A 41 3.37 8.27 2.04
CA ARG A 41 3.90 8.49 0.69
C ARG A 41 2.84 9.08 -0.24
N LEU A 42 1.59 8.61 -0.17
CA LEU A 42 0.48 9.19 -0.94
C LEU A 42 0.21 10.63 -0.53
N GLU A 43 0.19 10.91 0.77
CA GLU A 43 0.05 12.30 1.24
C GLU A 43 1.18 13.19 0.73
N ALA A 44 2.42 12.70 0.72
CA ALA A 44 3.54 13.44 0.16
C ALA A 44 3.36 13.67 -1.34
N LEU A 45 2.98 12.63 -2.11
CA LEU A 45 2.74 12.73 -3.55
C LEU A 45 1.63 13.74 -3.89
N LEU A 46 0.53 13.71 -3.15
CA LEU A 46 -0.57 14.68 -3.27
C LEU A 46 -0.08 16.11 -2.98
N LYS A 47 0.78 16.29 -1.98
CA LYS A 47 1.37 17.60 -1.64
C LYS A 47 2.39 18.08 -2.67
N THR A 48 3.18 17.17 -3.25
CA THR A 48 4.27 17.51 -4.16
C THR A 48 3.83 17.56 -5.63
N ASN A 49 2.58 17.16 -5.95
CA ASN A 49 2.07 17.02 -7.32
C ASN A 49 3.04 16.24 -8.23
N ILE A 50 3.77 15.29 -7.66
CA ILE A 50 4.75 14.50 -8.40
C ILE A 50 3.98 13.35 -9.06
N PRO A 51 4.19 13.11 -10.36
CA PRO A 51 3.61 11.96 -11.02
C PRO A 51 4.09 10.71 -10.29
N VAL A 52 3.14 9.88 -9.88
CA VAL A 52 3.46 8.60 -9.26
C VAL A 52 4.34 7.78 -10.21
N PRO A 53 5.18 6.88 -9.68
CA PRO A 53 5.87 5.94 -10.54
C PRO A 53 4.83 5.10 -11.29
N ASP A 54 4.87 5.20 -12.62
CA ASP A 54 4.02 4.51 -13.61
C ASP A 54 3.95 2.98 -13.38
N SER A 55 4.95 2.42 -12.70
CA SER A 55 4.99 1.01 -12.28
C SER A 55 4.53 0.83 -10.83
N SER A 56 3.29 1.16 -10.51
CA SER A 56 2.69 0.74 -9.24
C SER A 56 2.39 -0.75 -9.31
N ALA A 57 3.31 -1.58 -8.81
CA ALA A 57 3.14 -3.03 -8.68
C ALA A 57 2.43 -3.41 -7.36
N ILE A 58 1.66 -2.49 -6.79
CA ILE A 58 1.05 -2.65 -5.47
C ILE A 58 -0.12 -3.63 -5.57
N HIS A 59 -0.94 -3.52 -6.61
CA HIS A 59 -2.06 -4.43 -6.85
C HIS A 59 -1.65 -5.91 -6.96
N PRO A 60 -0.75 -6.33 -7.87
CA PRO A 60 -0.36 -7.75 -7.97
C PRO A 60 0.29 -8.25 -6.67
N TYR A 61 1.02 -7.39 -5.96
CA TYR A 61 1.59 -7.75 -4.66
C TYR A 61 0.54 -7.93 -3.57
N ALA A 62 -0.45 -7.03 -3.50
CA ALA A 62 -1.57 -7.12 -2.58
C ALA A 62 -2.39 -8.38 -2.83
N GLU A 63 -2.63 -8.72 -4.09
CA GLU A 63 -3.33 -9.94 -4.50
C GLU A 63 -2.56 -11.17 -3.99
N GLU A 64 -1.26 -11.26 -4.25
CA GLU A 64 -0.41 -12.36 -3.76
C GLU A 64 -0.36 -12.47 -2.23
N ALA A 65 -0.24 -11.34 -1.53
CA ALA A 65 -0.15 -11.30 -0.07
C ALA A 65 -1.50 -11.57 0.63
N LEU A 66 -2.61 -11.19 0.00
CA LEU A 66 -3.95 -11.28 0.59
C LEU A 66 -4.81 -12.41 0.03
N LYS A 67 -4.36 -13.12 -1.03
CA LYS A 67 -5.10 -14.26 -1.65
C LYS A 67 -5.45 -15.37 -0.67
N SER A 68 -4.75 -15.45 0.47
CA SER A 68 -4.98 -16.47 1.50
C SER A 68 -6.37 -16.38 2.16
N ARG A 69 -7.07 -15.24 2.10
CA ARG A 69 -8.42 -15.08 2.67
C ARG A 69 -9.35 -14.36 1.71
N LYS A 70 -10.50 -14.98 1.42
CA LYS A 70 -11.60 -14.36 0.64
C LYS A 70 -12.13 -13.06 1.25
N GLU A 71 -12.00 -12.90 2.56
CA GLU A 71 -12.40 -11.70 3.30
C GLU A 71 -11.59 -10.47 2.88
N ASN A 72 -10.37 -10.67 2.37
CA ASN A 72 -9.48 -9.59 1.95
C ASN A 72 -9.74 -9.12 0.51
N THR A 73 -10.65 -9.76 -0.23
CA THR A 73 -11.00 -9.36 -1.60
C THR A 73 -11.46 -7.90 -1.66
N HIS A 74 -12.16 -7.44 -0.62
CA HIS A 74 -12.57 -6.04 -0.52
C HIS A 74 -11.36 -5.11 -0.40
N LEU A 75 -10.36 -5.49 0.40
CA LEU A 75 -9.12 -4.73 0.55
C LEU A 75 -8.34 -4.70 -0.78
N ILE A 76 -8.20 -5.84 -1.46
CA ILE A 76 -7.55 -5.92 -2.79
C ILE A 76 -8.23 -4.97 -3.79
N ALA A 77 -9.56 -4.95 -3.83
CA ALA A 77 -10.31 -4.04 -4.70
C ALA A 77 -10.10 -2.55 -4.33
N GLN A 78 -9.92 -2.21 -3.06
CA GLN A 78 -9.53 -0.85 -2.65
C GLN A 78 -8.12 -0.51 -3.10
N ILE A 79 -7.17 -1.46 -2.97
CA ILE A 79 -5.80 -1.28 -3.47
C ILE A 79 -5.79 -1.12 -4.98
N GLN A 80 -6.58 -1.91 -5.71
CA GLN A 80 -6.69 -1.79 -7.17
C GLN A 80 -7.20 -0.41 -7.59
N GLN A 81 -8.23 0.10 -6.92
CA GLN A 81 -8.76 1.44 -7.21
C GLN A 81 -7.73 2.52 -6.91
N LEU A 82 -7.02 2.39 -5.79
CA LEU A 82 -5.94 3.29 -5.42
C LEU A 82 -4.80 3.24 -6.47
N ASP A 83 -4.32 2.05 -6.80
CA ASP A 83 -3.27 1.80 -7.78
C ASP A 83 -3.63 2.36 -9.16
N ARG A 84 -4.90 2.22 -9.57
CA ARG A 84 -5.43 2.83 -10.79
C ARG A 84 -5.55 4.34 -10.71
N ALA A 85 -5.97 4.88 -9.57
CA ALA A 85 -6.06 6.33 -9.36
C ALA A 85 -4.67 6.97 -9.37
N LEU A 86 -3.66 6.26 -8.89
CA LEU A 86 -2.26 6.66 -8.99
C LEU A 86 -1.80 6.57 -10.44
N SER A 87 -1.91 5.40 -11.07
CA SER A 87 -1.37 5.17 -12.42
C SER A 87 -2.12 5.93 -13.53
N GLY A 88 -3.24 6.58 -13.22
CA GLY A 88 -4.21 6.98 -14.23
C GLY A 88 -4.87 8.34 -14.08
N ASP A 89 -4.50 9.20 -13.12
CA ASP A 89 -4.97 10.59 -13.11
C ASP A 89 -3.88 11.54 -13.63
N SER A 90 -3.56 11.36 -14.91
CA SER A 90 -3.14 12.47 -15.75
C SER A 90 -4.40 13.01 -16.43
N ASN A 91 -5.20 13.82 -15.75
CA ASN A 91 -6.29 14.53 -16.42
C ASN A 91 -6.53 15.93 -15.83
N GLY A 92 -6.06 16.95 -16.55
CA GLY A 92 -6.53 18.33 -16.44
C GLY A 92 -5.48 19.37 -16.77
#